data_AF-A0A7C4D9X5-F1
#
_entry.id   AF-A0A7C4D9X5-F1
#
_cell.length_a   1.000
_cell.length_b   1.000
_cell.length_c   1.000
_cell.angle_alpha   90.00
_cell.angle_beta   90.00
_cell.angle_gamma   90.00
#
_symmetry.space_group_name_H-M   'P 1'
#
loop_
_entity.id
_entity.type
_entity.pdbx_description
1 polymer ?
#
loop_
_entity_poly.entity_id
_entity_poly.type
_entity_poly.pdbx_seq_one_letter_code
_entity_poly.pdbx_strand_id
1 'polypeptide(L)'
;MKNYLKYCLLLTEVSSIVLLVLTLLYVLSGYGIVRTSIVRKLTFNLINRHVAERIHHDIFLRLLFNIFLLVHCLSGLILFIYRRVKNDTFRYILITISILIPLYLLLPLMLIDLIDLLK
;
A
#
# COMPACT_ATOMS: atom_id res chain seq x y z
N MET A 1 15.96 20.16 -10.48
CA MET A 1 15.09 19.45 -9.51
C MET A 1 15.99 18.91 -8.41
N LYS A 2 15.76 19.24 -7.13
CA LYS A 2 16.60 18.75 -6.02
C LYS A 2 16.69 17.21 -6.08
N ASN A 3 17.87 16.62 -5.83
CA ASN A 3 18.10 15.19 -6.07
C ASN A 3 17.07 14.28 -5.36
N TYR A 4 16.62 14.65 -4.15
CA TYR A 4 15.59 13.87 -3.44
C TYR A 4 14.24 13.79 -4.17
N LEU A 5 13.83 14.82 -4.93
CA LEU A 5 12.57 14.79 -5.68
C LEU A 5 12.62 13.78 -6.84
N LYS A 6 13.80 13.49 -7.38
CA LYS A 6 13.99 12.43 -8.39
C LYS A 6 13.76 11.06 -7.74
N TYR A 7 14.29 10.85 -6.54
CA TYR A 7 14.04 9.62 -5.78
C TYR A 7 12.57 9.49 -5.39
N CYS A 8 11.91 10.56 -4.93
CA CYS A 8 10.48 10.52 -4.65
C CYS A 8 9.66 10.13 -5.89
N LEU A 9 10.01 10.65 -7.07
CA LEU A 9 9.34 10.27 -8.32
C LEU A 9 9.55 8.79 -8.64
N LEU A 10 10.79 8.31 -8.63
CA LEU A 10 11.12 6.91 -8.89
C LEU A 10 10.41 5.97 -7.93
N LEU A 11 10.45 6.27 -6.62
CA LEU A 11 9.76 5.49 -5.59
C LEU A 11 8.27 5.45 -5.83
N THR A 12 7.66 6.58 -6.22
CA THR A 12 6.21 6.65 -6.51
C THR A 12 5.85 5.79 -7.72
N GLU A 13 6.64 5.85 -8.79
CA GLU A 13 6.42 5.08 -10.02
C GLU A 13 6.54 3.57 -9.76
N VAL A 14 7.64 3.14 -9.15
CA VAL A 14 7.87 1.72 -8.84
C VAL A 14 6.81 1.20 -7.88
N SER A 15 6.53 1.94 -6.79
CA SER A 15 5.53 1.52 -5.82
C SER A 15 4.11 1.47 -6.40
N SER A 16 3.77 2.35 -7.35
CA SER A 16 2.44 2.33 -7.96
C SER A 16 2.15 1.03 -8.73
N ILE A 17 3.15 0.50 -9.45
CA ILE A 17 3.01 -0.74 -10.22
C ILE A 17 2.84 -1.93 -9.27
N VAL A 18 3.68 -1.99 -8.22
CA VAL A 18 3.61 -3.06 -7.21
C VAL A 18 2.27 -3.00 -6.47
N LEU A 19 1.84 -1.81 -6.04
CA LEU A 19 0.56 -1.62 -5.36
C LEU A 19 -0.62 -1.96 -6.24
N LEU A 20 -0.57 -1.68 -7.54
CA LEU A 20 -1.63 -2.06 -8.46
C LEU A 20 -1.84 -3.58 -8.44
N VAL A 21 -0.76 -4.35 -8.59
CA VAL A 21 -0.81 -5.82 -8.58
C VAL A 21 -1.33 -6.33 -7.23
N LEU A 22 -0.77 -5.83 -6.12
CA LEU A 22 -1.19 -6.27 -4.79
C LEU A 22 -2.65 -5.88 -4.50
N THR A 23 -3.08 -4.68 -4.88
CA THR A 23 -4.48 -4.24 -4.70
C THR A 23 -5.43 -5.14 -5.47
N LEU A 24 -5.12 -5.49 -6.72
CA LEU A 24 -5.93 -6.43 -7.50
C LEU A 24 -6.02 -7.80 -6.81
N LEU A 25 -4.89 -8.31 -6.28
CA LEU A 25 -4.88 -9.56 -5.52
C LEU A 25 -5.74 -9.47 -4.26
N TYR A 26 -5.62 -8.40 -3.46
CA TYR A 26 -6.38 -8.20 -2.23
C TYR A 26 -7.87 -8.00 -2.48
N VAL A 27 -8.24 -7.26 -3.53
CA VAL A 27 -9.64 -7.08 -3.93
C VAL A 27 -10.22 -8.42 -4.35
N LEU A 28 -9.53 -9.15 -5.22
CA LEU A 28 -10.00 -10.44 -5.72
C LEU A 28 -10.09 -11.49 -4.62
N SER A 29 -9.11 -11.54 -3.70
CA SER A 29 -9.13 -12.45 -2.56
C SER A 29 -10.19 -12.06 -1.53
N GLY A 30 -10.39 -10.76 -1.26
CA GLY A 30 -11.46 -10.28 -0.39
C GLY A 30 -12.85 -10.66 -0.91
N TYR A 31 -13.11 -10.46 -2.20
CA TYR A 31 -14.33 -10.96 -2.83
C TYR A 31 -14.39 -12.50 -2.85
N GLY A 32 -13.26 -13.19 -2.99
CA GLY A 32 -13.18 -14.66 -2.94
C GLY A 32 -13.61 -15.25 -1.60
N ILE A 33 -13.37 -14.53 -0.51
CA ILE A 33 -13.81 -14.89 0.84
C ILE A 33 -15.31 -14.66 1.01
N VAL A 34 -15.82 -13.48 0.61
CA VAL A 34 -17.22 -13.07 0.85
C VAL A 34 -18.20 -13.67 -0.17
N ARG A 35 -17.77 -13.82 -1.44
CA ARG A 35 -18.59 -14.21 -2.61
C ARG A 35 -17.92 -15.36 -3.37
N THR A 36 -17.52 -16.41 -2.65
CA THR A 36 -16.76 -17.54 -3.20
C THR A 36 -17.35 -18.12 -4.49
N SER A 37 -18.66 -18.34 -4.57
CA SER A 37 -19.28 -18.97 -5.74
C SER A 37 -19.15 -18.15 -7.02
N ILE A 38 -19.18 -16.81 -6.91
CA ILE A 38 -19.04 -15.89 -8.04
C ILE A 38 -17.59 -15.83 -8.47
N VAL A 39 -16.67 -15.56 -7.54
CA VAL A 39 -15.24 -15.43 -7.84
C VAL A 39 -14.68 -16.74 -8.39
N ARG A 40 -15.09 -17.89 -7.83
CA ARG A 40 -14.68 -19.19 -8.33
C ARG A 40 -15.09 -19.41 -9.79
N LYS A 41 -16.29 -18.96 -10.19
CA LYS A 41 -16.73 -19.03 -11.60
C LYS A 41 -15.93 -18.08 -12.50
N LEU A 42 -15.78 -16.82 -12.09
CA LEU A 42 -15.09 -15.79 -12.88
C LEU A 42 -13.60 -16.06 -13.05
N THR A 43 -12.99 -16.75 -12.08
CA THR A 43 -11.58 -17.14 -12.11
C THR A 43 -11.38 -18.56 -12.64
N PHE A 44 -12.40 -19.19 -13.24
CA PHE A 44 -12.31 -20.57 -13.77
C PHE A 44 -11.76 -21.58 -12.75
N ASN A 45 -12.24 -21.51 -11.51
CA ASN A 45 -11.79 -22.27 -10.34
C ASN A 45 -10.36 -21.99 -9.85
N LEU A 46 -9.62 -21.01 -10.40
CA LEU A 46 -8.28 -20.65 -9.92
C LEU A 46 -8.32 -20.14 -8.47
N ILE A 47 -9.33 -19.35 -8.12
CA ILE A 47 -9.50 -18.82 -6.76
C ILE A 47 -10.75 -19.41 -6.14
N ASN A 48 -10.55 -20.40 -5.27
CA ASN A 48 -11.55 -20.89 -4.34
C ASN A 48 -11.38 -20.21 -2.96
N ARG A 49 -12.27 -20.51 -2.02
CA ARG A 49 -12.24 -19.87 -0.69
C ARG A 49 -10.92 -20.06 0.04
N HIS A 50 -10.36 -21.27 0.01
CA HIS A 50 -9.10 -21.56 0.70
C HIS A 50 -7.92 -20.78 0.10
N VAL A 51 -7.86 -20.68 -1.23
CA VAL A 51 -6.85 -19.87 -1.93
C VAL A 51 -7.03 -18.39 -1.61
N ALA A 52 -8.28 -17.91 -1.60
CA ALA A 52 -8.59 -16.53 -1.27
C ALA A 52 -8.19 -16.18 0.18
N GLU A 53 -8.53 -17.02 1.15
CA GLU A 53 -8.13 -16.86 2.55
C GLU A 53 -6.60 -16.89 2.70
N ARG A 54 -5.91 -17.82 2.00
CA ARG A 54 -4.44 -17.88 2.02
C ARG A 54 -3.82 -16.59 1.48
N ILE A 55 -4.25 -16.09 0.33
CA ILE A 55 -3.71 -14.85 -0.26
C ILE A 55 -4.01 -13.64 0.63
N HIS A 56 -5.25 -13.53 1.12
CA HIS A 56 -5.68 -12.36 1.91
C HIS A 56 -5.02 -12.30 3.29
N HIS A 57 -4.76 -13.47 3.89
CA HIS A 57 -4.12 -13.59 5.20
C HIS A 57 -2.64 -13.98 5.13
N ASP A 58 -2.01 -13.94 3.96
CA ASP A 58 -0.56 -14.15 3.86
C ASP A 58 0.19 -12.96 4.49
N ILE A 59 1.07 -13.28 5.43
CA ILE A 59 1.81 -12.28 6.22
C ILE A 59 2.83 -11.50 5.37
N PHE A 60 3.48 -12.17 4.42
CA PHE A 60 4.46 -11.53 3.55
C PHE A 60 3.78 -10.58 2.58
N LEU A 61 2.63 -10.98 2.01
CA LEU A 61 1.85 -10.09 1.15
C LEU A 61 1.32 -8.86 1.90
N ARG A 62 0.89 -9.00 3.16
CA ARG A 62 0.39 -7.86 3.95
C ARG A 62 1.51 -6.89 4.30
N LEU A 63 2.65 -7.40 4.77
CA LEU A 63 3.84 -6.58 5.02
C LEU A 63 4.29 -5.85 3.76
N LEU A 64 4.38 -6.58 2.64
CA LEU A 64 4.78 -6.00 1.36
C LEU A 64 3.82 -4.88 0.95
N PHE A 65 2.50 -5.12 1.02
CA PHE A 65 1.49 -4.11 0.72
C PHE A 65 1.63 -2.87 1.60
N ASN A 66 1.73 -3.05 2.93
CA ASN A 66 1.84 -1.94 3.87
C ASN A 66 3.11 -1.12 3.67
N ILE A 67 4.26 -1.77 3.41
CA ILE A 67 5.53 -1.09 3.11
C ILE A 67 5.41 -0.27 1.82
N PHE A 68 4.94 -0.89 0.73
CA PHE A 68 4.80 -0.20 -0.54
C PHE A 68 3.77 0.93 -0.48
N LEU A 69 2.69 0.75 0.27
CA LEU A 69 1.67 1.79 0.48
C LEU A 69 2.25 2.97 1.25
N LEU A 70 2.99 2.71 2.33
CA LEU A 70 3.67 3.75 3.10
C LEU A 70 4.66 4.54 2.23
N VAL A 71 5.52 3.83 1.49
CA VAL A 71 6.48 4.45 0.57
C VAL A 71 5.76 5.30 -0.47
N HIS A 72 4.72 4.76 -1.12
CA HIS A 72 3.95 5.45 -2.16
C HIS A 72 3.27 6.72 -1.64
N CYS A 73 2.60 6.63 -0.49
CA CYS A 73 1.94 7.78 0.13
C CYS A 73 2.97 8.86 0.48
N LEU A 74 4.07 8.51 1.14
CA LEU A 74 5.08 9.47 1.53
C LEU A 74 5.76 10.11 0.32
N SER A 75 6.22 9.31 -0.65
CA SER A 75 6.92 9.83 -1.83
C SER A 75 6.01 10.66 -2.73
N GLY A 76 4.78 10.19 -2.95
CA GLY A 76 3.79 10.85 -3.79
C GLY A 76 3.31 12.17 -3.20
N LEU A 77 2.98 12.20 -1.90
CA LEU A 77 2.53 13.42 -1.23
C LEU A 77 3.64 14.46 -1.13
N ILE A 78 4.86 14.05 -0.75
CA ILE A 78 6.02 14.96 -0.72
C ILE A 78 6.26 15.56 -2.11
N LEU A 79 6.26 14.73 -3.16
CA LEU A 79 6.45 15.20 -4.54
C LEU A 79 5.34 16.18 -4.97
N PHE A 80 4.08 15.86 -4.68
CA PHE A 80 2.94 16.70 -4.99
C PHE A 80 3.03 18.05 -4.29
N ILE A 81 3.28 18.05 -2.98
CA ILE A 81 3.39 19.25 -2.15
C ILE A 81 4.54 20.15 -2.65
N TYR A 82 5.72 19.59 -2.92
CA TYR A 82 6.85 20.36 -3.43
C TYR A 82 6.59 20.97 -4.82
N ARG A 83 5.78 20.33 -5.66
CA ARG A 83 5.45 20.84 -7.00
C ARG A 83 4.36 21.92 -6.98
N ARG A 84 3.44 21.88 -6.02
CA ARG A 84 2.23 22.72 -6.01
C ARG A 84 2.25 23.84 -5.00
N VAL A 85 2.91 23.65 -3.86
CA VAL A 85 2.87 24.61 -2.74
C VAL A 85 4.08 25.52 -2.78
N LYS A 86 3.87 26.81 -3.09
CA LYS A 86 4.95 27.81 -3.19
C LYS A 86 5.36 28.39 -1.84
N ASN A 87 4.42 28.56 -0.90
CA ASN A 87 4.68 29.09 0.44
C ASN A 87 5.43 28.05 1.29
N ASP A 88 6.60 28.39 1.80
CA ASP A 88 7.47 27.44 2.51
C ASP A 88 6.87 26.98 3.85
N THR A 89 6.31 27.89 4.65
CA THR A 89 5.67 27.54 5.93
C THR A 89 4.53 26.55 5.73
N PHE A 90 3.63 26.84 4.78
CA PHE A 90 2.50 25.97 4.47
C PHE A 90 2.97 24.62 3.89
N ARG A 91 4.05 24.63 3.10
CA ARG A 91 4.68 23.41 2.58
C ARG A 91 5.15 22.50 3.72
N TYR A 92 5.85 23.05 4.72
CA TYR A 92 6.33 22.26 5.86
C TYR A 92 5.18 21.69 6.68
N ILE A 93 4.12 22.46 6.93
CA ILE A 93 2.92 21.96 7.62
C ILE A 93 2.33 20.75 6.89
N LEU A 94 2.13 20.87 5.57
CA LEU A 94 1.56 19.78 4.78
C LEU A 94 2.47 18.55 4.70
N ILE A 95 3.79 18.74 4.63
CA ILE A 95 4.75 17.62 4.68
C ILE A 95 4.65 16.90 6.02
N THR A 96 4.62 17.62 7.14
CA THR A 96 4.48 17.03 8.48
C THR A 96 3.19 16.22 8.59
N ILE A 97 2.05 16.77 8.18
CA ILE A 97 0.77 16.06 8.19
C ILE A 97 0.82 14.81 7.30
N SER A 98 1.42 14.92 6.12
CA SER A 98 1.56 13.82 5.16
C SER A 98 2.47 12.69 5.65
N ILE A 99 3.34 12.96 6.63
CA ILE A 99 4.15 11.94 7.30
C ILE A 99 3.36 11.31 8.45
N LEU A 100 2.74 12.14 9.29
CA LEU A 100 2.04 11.68 10.50
C LEU A 100 0.85 10.79 10.19
N ILE A 101 0.02 11.13 9.20
CA ILE A 101 -1.21 10.36 8.91
C ILE A 101 -0.90 8.93 8.43
N PRO A 102 -0.09 8.71 7.36
CA PRO A 102 0.22 7.35 6.93
C PRO A 102 0.98 6.56 7.99
N LEU A 103 1.88 7.19 8.74
CA LEU A 103 2.61 6.52 9.81
C LEU A 103 1.66 6.06 10.92
N TYR A 104 0.74 6.92 11.36
CA TYR A 104 -0.25 6.57 12.39
C TYR A 104 -1.15 5.40 11.96
N LEU A 105 -1.57 5.37 10.69
CA LEU A 105 -2.47 4.32 10.18
C LEU A 105 -1.74 3.00 9.88
N LEU A 106 -0.56 3.05 9.28
CA LEU A 106 0.12 1.86 8.75
C LEU A 106 1.09 1.22 9.75
N LEU A 107 1.68 2.00 10.66
CA LEU A 107 2.63 1.46 11.64
C LEU A 107 1.99 0.38 12.54
N PRO A 108 0.78 0.56 13.11
CA PRO A 108 0.15 -0.49 13.91
C PRO A 108 -0.08 -1.78 13.11
N LEU A 109 -0.50 -1.67 11.85
CA LEU A 109 -0.72 -2.83 10.98
C LEU A 109 0.58 -3.60 10.73
N MET A 110 1.66 -2.87 10.42
CA MET A 110 2.99 -3.47 10.24
C MET A 110 3.53 -4.11 11.52
N LEU A 111 3.26 -3.52 12.69
CA LEU A 111 3.68 -4.09 13.98
C LEU A 111 2.92 -5.39 14.29
N ILE A 112 1.62 -5.44 14.01
CA ILE A 112 0.83 -6.67 14.15
C ILE A 112 1.43 -7.78 13.27
N ASP A 113 1.67 -7.47 11.99
CA ASP A 113 2.27 -8.44 11.07
C ASP A 113 3.69 -8.85 11.50
N LEU A 114 4.49 -7.95 12.05
CA LEU A 114 5.83 -8.30 12.55
C LEU A 114 5.76 -9.21 13.78
N ILE A 115 4.83 -8.96 14.70
CA ILE A 115 4.61 -9.80 15.88
C ILE A 115 4.19 -11.21 15.46
N ASP A 116 3.31 -11.33 14.48
CA ASP A 116 2.84 -12.63 13.99
C ASP A 116 3.93 -13.39 13.22
N LEU A 117 4.91 -12.70 12.64
CA LEU A 117 6.06 -13.32 11.96
C LEU A 117 7.08 -13.94 12.95
N LEU A 118 7.12 -13.44 14.19
CA LEU A 118 8.09 -13.84 15.21
C LEU A 118 7.60 -14.99 16.11
N LYS A 119 6.36 -15.45 15.92
CA LYS A 119 5.77 -16.60 16.63
C LYS A 119 5.92 -17.87 15.83
#